data_AF-A0A1H9KZD9-F1
#
_entry.id   AF-A0A1H9KZD9-F1
#
_cell.length_a   1.000
_cell.length_b   1.000
_cell.length_c   1.000
_cell.angle_alpha   90.00
_cell.angle_beta   90.00
_cell.angle_gamma   90.00
#
_symmetry.space_group_name_H-M   'P 1'
#
loop_
_entity.id
_entity.type
_entity.pdbx_description
1 polymer ?
#
loop_
_entity_poly.entity_id
_entity_poly.type
_entity_poly.pdbx_seq_one_letter_code
_entity_poly.pdbx_strand_id
1 'polypeptide(L)'
;MDATKIFAATSDRHVEIMRDDLSEIYYDATRADVEYVFGDSIASIGDEVSFDHGTPRRFDLVIGADGLHSTVRRLVFGEAARTFTGAYLAVLSVPRELGVAGTMTGHIGPGRSAAVYRARHLDDARAVFLFRSAELAYHHRDVARQKQSLREAFAGLHPQVDEWMGHLDGDRAFYFDSITQLREDTWSRGRVALVGDAAYCPGPAIGGSTSLAVLGAYVLAGELAAGTDHEAAFARYEDEMRDLVHASRRFALGAARTLIPSTRLGVWGLTRGTQVLTSLPSWLLRPLARLNSRGVRLHDSMVVKDYGRQGAGTPAP
;
A
#
# COMPACT_ATOMS: atom_id res chain seq x y z
N MET A 1 13.66 3.58 -18.12
CA MET A 1 14.26 2.42 -17.41
C MET A 1 13.36 1.22 -17.62
N ASP A 2 13.93 0.01 -17.78
CA ASP A 2 13.13 -1.22 -17.92
C ASP A 2 12.53 -1.57 -16.55
N ALA A 3 11.22 -1.34 -16.38
CA ALA A 3 10.52 -1.55 -15.12
C ALA A 3 10.54 -3.03 -14.73
N THR A 4 10.50 -3.91 -15.74
CA THR A 4 10.60 -5.36 -15.59
C THR A 4 11.86 -5.80 -14.84
N LYS A 5 12.99 -5.09 -15.02
CA LYS A 5 14.24 -5.39 -14.30
C LYS A 5 14.23 -4.98 -12.82
N ILE A 6 13.45 -3.96 -12.45
CA ILE A 6 13.27 -3.54 -11.05
C ILE A 6 12.37 -4.53 -10.33
N PHE A 7 11.23 -4.86 -10.93
CA PHE A 7 10.27 -5.82 -10.34
C PHE A 7 10.85 -7.24 -10.27
N ALA A 8 11.53 -7.71 -11.32
CA ALA A 8 12.22 -9.01 -11.31
C ALA A 8 13.41 -9.06 -10.32
N ALA A 9 14.00 -7.92 -9.96
CA ALA A 9 14.99 -7.88 -8.88
C ALA A 9 14.35 -8.12 -7.50
N THR A 10 13.04 -7.87 -7.37
CA THR A 10 12.27 -7.94 -6.11
C THR A 10 11.68 -9.33 -5.87
N SER A 11 11.14 -9.97 -6.91
CA SER A 11 10.75 -11.39 -6.88
C SER A 11 10.59 -11.95 -8.30
N ASP A 12 10.95 -13.22 -8.48
CA ASP A 12 10.76 -13.95 -9.74
C ASP A 12 9.28 -14.37 -9.97
N ARG A 13 8.41 -14.16 -8.96
CA ARG A 13 6.96 -14.45 -8.99
C ARG A 13 6.09 -13.22 -8.71
N HIS A 14 6.63 -12.03 -8.92
CA HIS A 14 5.90 -10.78 -8.71
C HIS A 14 4.73 -10.64 -9.68
N VAL A 15 3.54 -10.35 -9.14
CA VAL A 15 2.34 -9.98 -9.91
C VAL A 15 1.94 -8.58 -9.49
N GLU A 16 1.72 -7.72 -10.49
CA GLU A 16 1.07 -6.43 -10.34
C GLU A 16 -0.35 -6.57 -10.88
N ILE A 17 -1.32 -5.98 -10.19
CA ILE A 17 -2.74 -5.98 -10.54
C ILE A 17 -3.36 -4.65 -10.09
N MET A 18 -4.38 -4.19 -10.81
CA MET A 18 -5.14 -3.02 -10.39
C MET A 18 -5.80 -3.25 -9.03
N ARG A 19 -5.82 -2.21 -8.20
CA ARG A 19 -6.53 -2.24 -6.92
C ARG A 19 -8.00 -2.54 -7.11
N ASP A 20 -8.62 -1.95 -8.14
CA ASP A 20 -10.05 -2.10 -8.40
C ASP A 20 -10.35 -3.52 -8.89
N ASP A 21 -9.59 -4.05 -9.85
CA ASP A 21 -9.69 -5.46 -10.29
C ASP A 21 -9.46 -6.45 -9.14
N LEU A 22 -8.45 -6.22 -8.29
CA LEU A 22 -8.20 -7.08 -7.14
C LEU A 22 -9.36 -7.04 -6.14
N SER A 23 -9.95 -5.86 -5.94
CA SER A 23 -11.11 -5.69 -5.06
C SER A 23 -12.35 -6.40 -5.64
N GLU A 24 -12.55 -6.31 -6.96
CA GLU A 24 -13.62 -7.02 -7.67
C GLU A 24 -13.43 -8.55 -7.59
N ILE A 25 -12.21 -9.05 -7.76
CA ILE A 25 -11.89 -10.48 -7.57
C ILE A 25 -12.28 -10.95 -6.16
N TYR A 26 -11.95 -10.18 -5.11
CA TYR A 26 -12.35 -10.55 -3.74
C TYR A 26 -13.86 -10.48 -3.51
N TYR A 27 -14.52 -9.48 -4.08
CA TYR A 27 -15.97 -9.36 -4.03
C TYR A 27 -16.64 -10.55 -4.71
N ASP A 28 -16.26 -10.86 -5.94
CA ASP A 28 -16.83 -11.97 -6.71
C ASP A 28 -16.59 -13.33 -6.06
N ALA A 29 -15.43 -13.50 -5.41
CA ALA A 29 -15.09 -14.73 -4.70
C ALA A 29 -15.94 -14.98 -3.44
N THR A 30 -16.60 -13.96 -2.88
CA THR A 30 -17.25 -14.05 -1.56
C THR A 30 -18.69 -13.56 -1.53
N ARG A 31 -19.18 -12.87 -2.57
CA ARG A 31 -20.55 -12.31 -2.66
C ARG A 31 -21.69 -13.33 -2.50
N ALA A 32 -21.41 -14.63 -2.63
CA ALA A 32 -22.39 -15.69 -2.39
C ALA A 32 -22.55 -16.03 -0.90
N ASP A 33 -21.51 -15.82 -0.09
CA ASP A 33 -21.42 -16.25 1.31
C ASP A 33 -21.35 -15.07 2.29
N VAL A 34 -21.11 -13.84 1.79
CA VAL A 34 -20.92 -12.63 2.60
C VAL A 34 -21.96 -11.57 2.23
N GLU A 35 -22.58 -10.97 3.26
CA GLU A 35 -23.46 -9.81 3.10
C GLU A 35 -22.63 -8.54 2.85
N TYR A 36 -22.88 -7.87 1.72
CA TYR A 36 -22.26 -6.60 1.38
C TYR A 36 -23.26 -5.44 1.54
N VAL A 37 -22.95 -4.50 2.42
CA VAL A 37 -23.70 -3.26 2.60
C VAL A 37 -22.84 -2.10 2.11
N PHE A 38 -23.29 -1.45 1.03
CA PHE A 38 -22.60 -0.30 0.44
C PHE A 38 -23.31 1.01 0.78
N GLY A 39 -22.58 2.11 0.74
CA GLY A 39 -23.12 3.45 1.00
C GLY A 39 -23.45 3.71 2.47
N ASP A 40 -22.82 2.97 3.39
CA ASP A 40 -22.99 3.10 4.83
C ASP A 40 -21.62 3.07 5.53
N SER A 41 -21.56 3.49 6.79
CA SER A 41 -20.34 3.52 7.60
C SER A 41 -20.67 3.25 9.07
N ILE A 42 -19.74 2.65 9.80
CA ILE A 42 -19.87 2.45 11.24
C ILE A 42 -19.82 3.81 11.94
N ALA A 43 -20.85 4.12 12.73
CA ALA A 43 -20.96 5.35 13.51
C ALA A 43 -20.46 5.16 14.95
N SER A 44 -20.74 4.00 15.57
CA SER A 44 -20.25 3.66 16.90
C SER A 44 -20.13 2.15 17.13
N ILE A 45 -19.27 1.76 18.07
CA ILE A 45 -19.05 0.37 18.49
C ILE A 45 -19.26 0.29 20.01
N GLY A 46 -20.41 -0.24 20.44
CA GLY A 46 -20.80 -0.46 21.84
C GLY A 46 -21.16 -1.93 22.08
N ASP A 47 -22.26 -2.25 22.76
CA ASP A 47 -22.80 -3.62 22.78
C ASP A 47 -23.36 -4.03 21.40
N GLU A 48 -23.91 -3.03 20.70
CA GLU A 48 -24.29 -3.10 19.29
C GLU A 48 -23.35 -2.20 18.46
N VAL A 49 -23.25 -2.49 17.17
CA VAL A 49 -22.59 -1.63 16.18
C VAL A 49 -23.69 -0.81 15.51
N SER A 50 -23.55 0.53 15.56
CA SER A 50 -24.45 1.44 14.87
C SER A 50 -23.82 1.94 13.57
N PHE A 51 -24.66 2.36 12.64
CA PHE A 51 -24.27 2.80 11.31
C PHE A 51 -24.85 4.19 11.02
N ASP A 52 -24.25 4.91 10.07
CA ASP A 52 -24.69 6.26 9.69
C ASP A 52 -26.10 6.23 9.06
N HIS A 53 -26.45 5.15 8.37
CA HIS A 53 -27.73 5.00 7.69
C HIS A 53 -28.50 3.72 8.07
N GLY A 54 -27.78 2.63 8.38
CA GLY A 54 -28.37 1.35 8.77
C GLY A 54 -28.84 1.27 10.23
N THR A 55 -29.67 0.27 10.51
CA THR A 55 -30.10 -0.03 11.88
C THR A 55 -28.97 -0.67 12.68
N PRO A 56 -28.86 -0.41 14.00
CA PRO A 56 -27.88 -1.08 14.86
C PRO A 56 -27.99 -2.62 14.78
N ARG A 57 -26.85 -3.30 14.83
CA ARG A 57 -26.75 -4.77 14.76
C ARG A 57 -25.74 -5.30 15.76
N ARG A 58 -25.95 -6.54 16.20
CA ARG A 58 -24.99 -7.27 17.06
C ARG A 58 -24.06 -8.13 16.22
N PHE A 59 -22.79 -8.11 16.60
CA PHE A 59 -21.74 -8.92 16.01
C PHE A 59 -20.87 -9.50 17.12
N ASP A 60 -20.46 -10.75 16.98
CA ASP A 60 -19.54 -11.39 17.92
C ASP A 60 -18.17 -10.71 17.89
N LEU A 61 -17.68 -10.36 16.69
CA LEU A 61 -16.40 -9.70 16.46
C LEU A 61 -16.54 -8.55 15.45
N VAL A 62 -15.67 -7.55 15.54
CA VAL A 62 -15.57 -6.45 14.57
C VAL A 62 -14.14 -6.36 14.05
N ILE A 63 -13.96 -6.45 12.73
CA ILE A 63 -12.65 -6.36 12.09
C ILE A 63 -12.54 -5.05 11.30
N GLY A 64 -11.65 -4.15 11.73
CA GLY A 64 -11.35 -2.90 11.04
C GLY A 64 -10.36 -3.11 9.89
N ALA A 65 -10.87 -3.07 8.65
CA ALA A 65 -10.09 -3.14 7.41
C ALA A 65 -10.24 -1.86 6.55
N ASP A 66 -10.57 -0.74 7.20
CA ASP A 66 -10.97 0.55 6.62
C ASP A 66 -9.80 1.53 6.38
N GLY A 67 -8.60 0.98 6.18
CA GLY A 67 -7.44 1.69 5.66
C GLY A 67 -6.77 2.69 6.60
N LEU A 68 -5.89 3.52 6.04
CA LEU A 68 -5.05 4.46 6.80
C LEU A 68 -5.89 5.40 7.69
N HIS A 69 -7.01 5.90 7.19
CA HIS A 69 -7.91 6.82 7.89
C HIS A 69 -9.03 6.10 8.67
N SER A 70 -8.76 4.88 9.14
CA SER A 70 -9.69 3.96 9.82
C SER A 70 -10.60 4.65 10.86
N THR A 71 -11.90 4.53 10.63
CA THR A 71 -12.97 4.89 11.56
C THR A 71 -13.05 3.89 12.71
N VAL A 72 -12.92 2.59 12.44
CA VAL A 72 -12.94 1.55 13.49
C VAL A 72 -11.82 1.78 14.51
N ARG A 73 -10.61 2.07 14.04
CA ARG A 73 -9.48 2.43 14.90
C ARG A 73 -9.81 3.64 15.76
N ARG A 74 -10.30 4.73 15.15
CA ARG A 74 -10.64 5.96 15.87
C ARG A 74 -11.70 5.72 16.97
N LEU A 75 -12.72 4.91 16.69
CA LEU A 75 -13.80 4.64 17.64
C LEU A 75 -13.34 3.79 18.83
N VAL A 76 -12.37 2.90 18.66
CA VAL A 76 -12.00 1.89 19.68
C VAL A 76 -10.67 2.21 20.37
N PHE A 77 -9.69 2.71 19.63
CA PHE A 77 -8.34 2.99 20.09
C PHE A 77 -8.08 4.49 20.29
N GLY A 78 -8.86 5.34 19.61
CA GLY A 78 -8.65 6.78 19.56
C GLY A 78 -7.76 7.20 18.39
N GLU A 79 -7.21 8.41 18.47
CA GLU A 79 -6.29 8.91 17.45
C GLU A 79 -4.94 8.18 17.54
N ALA A 80 -4.53 7.60 16.42
CA ALA A 80 -3.28 6.87 16.32
C ALA A 80 -2.07 7.80 16.38
N ALA A 81 -0.98 7.32 16.99
CA ALA A 81 0.31 7.99 16.84
C ALA A 81 0.76 7.88 15.37
N ARG A 82 0.78 9.03 14.69
CA ARG A 82 1.18 9.13 13.28
C ARG A 82 2.53 9.80 13.15
N THR A 83 3.39 9.25 12.29
CA THR A 83 4.67 9.85 11.94
C THR A 83 4.66 10.20 10.45
N PHE A 84 4.53 11.50 10.17
CA PHE A 84 4.68 12.00 8.80
C PHE A 84 6.13 11.86 8.35
N THR A 85 6.37 11.24 7.19
CA THR A 85 7.74 10.96 6.74
C THR A 85 8.36 12.10 5.93
N GLY A 86 7.69 13.25 5.80
CA GLY A 86 8.19 14.40 5.04
C GLY A 86 7.97 14.32 3.53
N ALA A 87 7.04 13.48 3.07
CA ALA A 87 6.77 13.28 1.65
C ALA A 87 5.31 12.90 1.37
N TYR A 88 4.90 13.10 0.12
CA TYR A 88 3.57 12.80 -0.41
C TYR A 88 3.69 11.90 -1.63
N LEU A 89 2.67 11.06 -1.82
CA LEU A 89 2.46 10.24 -3.00
C LEU A 89 1.17 10.70 -3.69
N ALA A 90 1.23 10.84 -5.01
CA ALA A 90 0.04 10.89 -5.83
C ALA A 90 0.14 9.89 -6.99
N VAL A 91 -0.99 9.32 -7.37
CA VAL A 91 -1.12 8.43 -8.51
C VAL A 91 -2.26 8.92 -9.38
N LEU A 92 -2.00 9.12 -10.65
CA LEU A 92 -2.97 9.54 -11.65
C LEU A 92 -3.02 8.50 -12.76
N SER A 93 -4.22 8.03 -13.08
CA SER A 93 -4.43 7.25 -14.30
C SER A 93 -4.41 8.19 -15.51
N VAL A 94 -3.59 7.86 -16.51
CA VAL A 94 -3.40 8.66 -17.73
C VAL A 94 -3.60 7.79 -18.97
N PRO A 95 -3.89 8.39 -20.15
CA PRO A 95 -4.02 7.62 -21.39
C PRO A 95 -2.80 6.72 -21.63
N ARG A 96 -3.04 5.51 -22.16
CA ARG A 96 -1.99 4.50 -22.38
C ARG A 96 -0.87 5.03 -23.28
N GLU A 97 -1.17 5.97 -24.17
CA GLU A 97 -0.23 6.56 -25.13
C GLU A 97 0.90 7.32 -24.43
N LEU A 98 0.68 7.78 -23.20
CA LEU A 98 1.70 8.48 -22.41
C LEU A 98 2.72 7.52 -21.77
N GLY A 99 2.45 6.21 -21.79
CA GLY A 99 3.30 5.18 -21.21
C GLY A 99 3.73 4.11 -22.22
N VAL A 100 5.00 3.70 -22.17
CA VAL A 100 5.51 2.62 -23.01
C VAL A 100 5.46 1.29 -22.24
N ALA A 101 4.84 0.27 -22.83
CA ALA A 101 4.62 -1.04 -22.20
C ALA A 101 5.91 -1.64 -21.64
N GLY A 102 5.88 -2.07 -20.36
CA GLY A 102 7.02 -2.70 -19.69
C GLY A 102 8.17 -1.74 -19.37
N THR A 103 7.98 -0.44 -19.57
CA THR A 103 8.98 0.57 -19.26
C THR A 103 8.42 1.59 -18.27
N MET A 104 9.34 2.19 -17.52
CA MET A 104 9.07 3.34 -16.66
C MET A 104 9.93 4.51 -17.13
N THR A 105 9.30 5.64 -17.38
CA THR A 105 9.96 6.89 -17.76
C THR A 105 9.79 7.88 -16.62
N GLY A 106 10.91 8.35 -16.05
CA GLY A 106 10.91 9.20 -14.86
C GLY A 106 11.67 10.50 -15.07
N HIS A 107 11.17 11.55 -14.41
CA HIS A 107 11.73 12.90 -14.32
C HIS A 107 11.99 13.21 -12.85
N ILE A 108 13.25 13.51 -12.51
CA ILE A 108 13.67 13.71 -11.12
C ILE A 108 14.21 15.13 -10.96
N GLY A 109 13.70 15.84 -9.95
CA GLY A 109 14.19 17.13 -9.50
C GLY A 109 14.51 17.13 -8.01
N PRO A 110 15.15 18.19 -7.48
CA PRO A 110 15.38 18.29 -6.06
C PRO A 110 14.07 18.24 -5.27
N GLY A 111 13.93 17.23 -4.40
CA GLY A 111 12.75 17.05 -3.55
C GLY A 111 11.51 16.52 -4.27
N ARG A 112 11.58 16.14 -5.56
CA ARG A 112 10.42 15.64 -6.31
C ARG A 112 10.81 14.68 -7.43
N SER A 113 9.98 13.68 -7.66
CA SER A 113 10.14 12.68 -8.71
C SER A 113 8.77 12.38 -9.31
N ALA A 114 8.68 12.40 -10.63
CA ALA A 114 7.49 11.97 -11.37
C ALA A 114 7.89 10.84 -12.31
N ALA A 115 7.08 9.80 -12.41
CA ALA A 115 7.31 8.73 -13.35
C ALA A 115 6.00 8.25 -13.96
N VAL A 116 6.03 7.88 -15.24
CA VAL A 116 4.94 7.17 -15.90
C VAL A 116 5.38 5.75 -16.19
N TYR A 117 4.50 4.80 -15.96
CA TYR A 117 4.71 3.41 -16.36
C TYR A 117 3.42 2.80 -16.91
N ARG A 118 3.59 1.77 -17.74
CA ARG A 118 2.48 0.96 -18.24
C ARG A 118 2.81 -0.52 -18.06
N ALA A 119 2.13 -1.17 -17.12
CA ALA A 119 2.20 -2.62 -16.99
C ALA A 119 1.52 -3.28 -18.18
N ARG A 120 2.00 -4.46 -18.59
CA ARG A 120 1.59 -5.10 -19.85
C ARG A 120 0.10 -5.47 -19.91
N HIS A 121 -0.50 -5.72 -18.76
CA HIS A 121 -1.90 -6.14 -18.62
C HIS A 121 -2.86 -4.96 -18.40
N LEU A 122 -2.37 -3.71 -18.36
CA LEU A 122 -3.20 -2.53 -18.15
C LEU A 122 -3.59 -1.87 -19.48
N ASP A 123 -4.85 -1.47 -19.57
CA ASP A 123 -5.43 -0.74 -20.70
C ASP A 123 -5.10 0.77 -20.67
N ASP A 124 -4.51 1.25 -19.59
CA ASP A 124 -4.08 2.63 -19.38
C ASP A 124 -2.68 2.70 -18.72
N ALA A 125 -2.12 3.91 -18.59
CA ALA A 125 -0.81 4.13 -17.97
C ALA A 125 -0.98 4.85 -16.62
N ARG A 126 0.00 4.70 -15.73
CA ARG A 126 -0.01 5.32 -14.40
C ARG A 126 1.11 6.35 -14.29
N ALA A 127 0.74 7.58 -13.97
CA ALA A 127 1.68 8.62 -13.55
C ALA A 127 1.75 8.63 -12.02
N VAL A 128 2.93 8.37 -11.49
CA VAL A 128 3.26 8.33 -10.08
C VAL A 128 4.10 9.56 -9.74
N PHE A 129 3.69 10.26 -8.69
CA PHE A 129 4.31 11.49 -8.24
C PHE A 129 4.72 11.35 -6.78
N LEU A 130 5.97 11.68 -6.50
CA LEU A 130 6.54 11.67 -5.18
C LEU A 130 7.20 13.03 -4.91
N PHE A 131 6.84 13.71 -3.84
CA PHE A 131 7.47 15.00 -3.50
C PHE A 131 7.62 15.19 -2.00
N ARG A 132 8.66 15.93 -1.61
CA ARG A 132 8.92 16.33 -0.23
C ARG A 132 8.23 17.65 0.06
N SER A 133 7.63 17.75 1.23
CA SER A 133 7.04 18.98 1.75
C SER A 133 7.02 18.94 3.27
N ALA A 134 6.91 20.11 3.90
CA ALA A 134 6.32 20.18 5.23
C ALA A 134 4.89 19.62 5.18
N GLU A 135 4.36 19.20 6.33
CA GLU A 135 3.00 18.66 6.39
C GLU A 135 2.00 19.72 5.92
N LEU A 136 1.28 19.40 4.86
CA LEU A 136 0.28 20.25 4.25
C LEU A 136 -0.98 20.25 5.11
N ALA A 137 -1.57 21.43 5.29
CA ALA A 137 -2.90 21.56 5.86
C ALA A 137 -3.95 21.29 4.76
N TYR A 138 -4.51 20.08 4.76
CA TYR A 138 -5.62 19.68 3.88
C TYR A 138 -6.43 18.57 4.54
N HIS A 139 -7.69 18.42 4.11
CA HIS A 139 -8.49 17.27 4.47
C HIS A 139 -8.27 16.15 3.44
N HIS A 140 -8.13 14.89 3.87
CA HIS A 140 -7.87 13.76 2.95
C HIS A 140 -9.03 13.49 1.95
N ARG A 141 -10.20 14.11 2.14
CA ARG A 141 -11.32 14.10 1.18
C ARG A 141 -11.42 15.35 0.31
N ASP A 142 -10.58 16.36 0.53
CA ASP A 142 -10.55 17.58 -0.28
C ASP A 142 -9.68 17.37 -1.53
N VAL A 143 -10.28 16.71 -2.53
CA VAL A 143 -9.61 16.37 -3.80
C VAL A 143 -9.14 17.62 -4.55
N ALA A 144 -9.89 18.72 -4.49
CA ALA A 144 -9.52 19.96 -5.15
C ALA A 144 -8.21 20.53 -4.58
N ARG A 145 -8.09 20.56 -3.24
CA ARG A 145 -6.86 20.99 -2.56
C ARG A 145 -5.69 20.06 -2.86
N GLN A 146 -5.91 18.75 -2.90
CA GLN A 146 -4.88 17.76 -3.24
C GLN A 146 -4.33 17.97 -4.65
N LYS A 147 -5.22 18.12 -5.65
CA LYS A 147 -4.85 18.40 -7.04
C LYS A 147 -4.05 19.71 -7.14
N GLN A 148 -4.47 20.75 -6.42
CA GLN A 148 -3.76 22.03 -6.39
C GLN A 148 -2.35 21.89 -5.81
N SER A 149 -2.20 21.23 -4.66
CA SER A 149 -0.88 21.00 -4.04
C SER A 149 0.04 20.18 -4.94
N LEU A 150 -0.51 19.21 -5.68
CA LEU A 150 0.26 18.45 -6.67
C LEU A 150 0.77 19.34 -7.81
N ARG A 151 -0.07 20.23 -8.37
CA ARG A 151 0.34 21.18 -9.42
C ARG A 151 1.48 22.08 -8.96
N GLU A 152 1.34 22.65 -7.77
CA GLU A 152 2.37 23.50 -7.16
C GLU A 152 3.69 22.74 -6.98
N ALA A 153 3.63 21.50 -6.49
CA ALA A 153 4.79 20.67 -6.24
C ALA A 153 5.57 20.29 -7.52
N PHE A 154 4.90 20.17 -8.66
CA PHE A 154 5.52 19.70 -9.92
C PHE A 154 5.70 20.78 -10.99
N ALA A 155 5.24 22.01 -10.75
CA ALA A 155 5.41 23.13 -11.66
C ALA A 155 6.88 23.27 -12.13
N GLY A 156 7.05 23.34 -13.45
CA GLY A 156 8.36 23.53 -14.09
C GLY A 156 9.35 22.37 -13.91
N LEU A 157 8.88 21.16 -13.58
CA LEU A 157 9.78 20.00 -13.53
C LEU A 157 10.22 19.57 -14.94
N HIS A 158 9.27 19.33 -15.84
CA HIS A 158 9.53 18.92 -17.22
C HIS A 158 8.26 19.02 -18.08
N PRO A 159 8.32 19.38 -19.38
CA PRO A 159 7.12 19.50 -20.24
C PRO A 159 6.26 18.23 -20.31
N GLN A 160 6.88 17.05 -20.29
CA GLN A 160 6.16 15.78 -20.26
C GLN A 160 5.39 15.57 -18.93
N VAL A 161 5.90 16.13 -17.82
CA VAL A 161 5.19 16.09 -16.54
C VAL A 161 3.99 17.03 -16.59
N ASP A 162 4.13 18.20 -17.23
CA ASP A 162 3.02 19.13 -17.46
C ASP A 162 1.91 18.50 -18.33
N GLU A 163 2.28 17.69 -19.33
CA GLU A 163 1.33 16.90 -20.13
C GLU A 163 0.55 15.90 -19.27
N TRP A 164 1.21 15.15 -18.38
CA TRP A 164 0.53 14.24 -17.45
C TRP A 164 -0.43 15.00 -16.53
N MET A 165 0.00 16.16 -16.05
CA MET A 165 -0.81 17.04 -15.20
C MET A 165 -2.03 17.62 -15.91
N GLY A 166 -2.01 17.71 -17.25
CA GLY A 166 -3.16 18.08 -18.06
C GLY A 166 -4.34 17.11 -17.93
N HIS A 167 -4.11 15.88 -17.47
CA HIS A 167 -5.16 14.89 -17.22
C HIS A 167 -5.72 14.91 -15.79
N LEU A 168 -5.20 15.77 -14.92
CA LEU A 168 -5.53 15.76 -13.50
C LEU A 168 -7.01 16.11 -13.22
N ASP A 169 -7.64 16.92 -14.07
CA ASP A 169 -9.05 17.32 -13.93
C ASP A 169 -10.04 16.41 -14.65
N GLY A 170 -9.57 15.33 -15.29
CA GLY A 170 -10.45 14.37 -15.96
C GLY A 170 -11.13 13.39 -15.01
N ASP A 171 -11.95 12.52 -15.58
CA ASP A 171 -12.72 11.47 -14.85
C ASP A 171 -11.88 10.24 -14.48
N ARG A 172 -10.57 10.33 -14.63
CA ARG A 172 -9.65 9.21 -14.39
C ARG A 172 -9.33 9.10 -12.90
N ALA A 173 -9.08 7.87 -12.45
CA ALA A 173 -8.76 7.59 -11.06
C ALA A 173 -7.54 8.39 -10.59
N PHE A 174 -7.71 9.06 -9.46
CA PHE A 174 -6.70 9.89 -8.82
C PHE A 174 -6.62 9.53 -7.33
N TYR A 175 -5.39 9.36 -6.85
CA TYR A 175 -5.09 9.11 -5.45
C TYR A 175 -4.02 10.09 -4.99
N PHE A 176 -4.17 10.61 -3.78
CA PHE A 176 -3.20 11.48 -3.14
C PHE A 176 -3.21 11.24 -1.64
N ASP A 177 -2.03 11.00 -1.06
CA ASP A 177 -1.90 11.02 0.39
C ASP A 177 -0.48 11.35 0.86
N SER A 178 -0.40 11.79 2.10
CA SER A 178 0.83 11.84 2.86
C SER A 178 1.43 10.45 3.00
N ILE A 179 2.76 10.37 2.90
CA ILE A 179 3.48 9.17 3.30
C ILE A 179 3.59 9.23 4.82
N THR A 180 2.71 8.50 5.47
CA THR A 180 2.57 8.49 6.93
C THR A 180 2.67 7.06 7.43
N GLN A 181 3.40 6.86 8.52
CA GLN A 181 3.42 5.60 9.25
C GLN A 181 2.52 5.73 10.47
N LEU A 182 1.60 4.80 10.62
CA LEU A 182 0.85 4.63 11.85
C LEU A 182 1.65 3.74 12.79
N ARG A 183 1.66 4.10 14.08
CA ARG A 183 2.22 3.29 15.14
C ARG A 183 1.14 3.00 16.16
N GLU A 184 0.70 1.75 16.15
CA GLU A 184 -0.11 1.16 17.20
C GLU A 184 0.71 0.08 17.90
N ASP A 185 0.64 0.05 19.23
CA ASP A 185 1.36 -0.93 20.05
C ASP A 185 0.63 -2.29 20.07
N THR A 186 -0.71 -2.26 20.00
CA THR A 186 -1.61 -3.42 19.84
C THR A 186 -2.56 -3.19 18.67
N TRP A 187 -3.02 -4.27 18.03
CA TRP A 187 -3.95 -4.21 16.90
C TRP A 187 -5.34 -4.75 17.26
N SER A 188 -5.54 -5.09 18.53
CA SER A 188 -6.79 -5.59 19.06
C SER A 188 -7.14 -5.00 20.42
N ARG A 189 -8.44 -4.97 20.73
CA ARG A 189 -9.00 -4.56 22.02
C ARG A 189 -10.38 -5.19 22.21
N GLY A 190 -10.50 -6.10 23.18
CA GLY A 190 -11.71 -6.89 23.39
C GLY A 190 -12.09 -7.63 22.11
N ARG A 191 -13.35 -7.46 21.66
CA ARG A 191 -13.87 -8.11 20.45
C ARG A 191 -13.51 -7.44 19.11
N VAL A 192 -12.66 -6.41 19.13
CA VAL A 192 -12.27 -5.65 17.93
C VAL A 192 -10.81 -5.91 17.58
N ALA A 193 -10.55 -6.19 16.29
CA ALA A 193 -9.19 -6.28 15.74
C ALA A 193 -9.06 -5.45 14.46
N LEU A 194 -7.84 -5.02 14.15
CA LEU A 194 -7.49 -4.24 12.97
C LEU A 194 -6.61 -5.06 12.02
N VAL A 195 -6.78 -4.85 10.71
CA VAL A 195 -6.01 -5.53 9.67
C VAL A 195 -5.64 -4.57 8.53
N GLY A 196 -4.52 -4.84 7.85
CA GLY A 196 -4.03 -4.01 6.76
C GLY A 196 -3.61 -2.61 7.23
N ASP A 197 -3.85 -1.60 6.38
CA ASP A 197 -3.43 -0.23 6.66
C ASP A 197 -4.11 0.39 7.89
N ALA A 198 -5.24 -0.16 8.35
CA ALA A 198 -5.88 0.26 9.61
C ALA A 198 -5.00 -0.05 10.84
N ALA A 199 -4.26 -1.16 10.80
CA ALA A 199 -3.39 -1.62 11.88
C ALA A 199 -1.92 -1.20 11.70
N TYR A 200 -1.37 -1.40 10.50
CA TYR A 200 0.08 -1.36 10.28
C TYR A 200 0.52 -0.79 8.94
N CYS A 201 -0.11 0.30 8.51
CA CYS A 201 0.31 1.00 7.29
C CYS A 201 1.83 1.28 7.31
N PRO A 202 2.62 0.67 6.40
CA PRO A 202 4.08 0.84 6.38
C PRO A 202 4.51 2.17 5.73
N GLY A 203 3.58 2.89 5.09
CA GLY A 203 3.83 4.08 4.28
C GLY A 203 3.83 3.73 2.78
N PRO A 204 3.01 4.40 1.94
CA PRO A 204 2.71 3.95 0.57
C PRO A 204 3.84 4.08 -0.45
N ALA A 205 5.00 4.62 -0.07
CA ALA A 205 6.08 4.96 -1.00
C ALA A 205 6.75 3.75 -1.68
N ILE A 206 6.62 2.53 -1.12
CA ILE A 206 7.55 1.43 -1.42
C ILE A 206 6.88 0.13 -1.88
N GLY A 207 5.56 0.12 -2.04
CA GLY A 207 4.83 -1.11 -2.36
C GLY A 207 4.88 -2.12 -1.20
N GLY A 208 3.98 -3.10 -1.22
CA GLY A 208 3.92 -4.16 -0.20
C GLY A 208 2.83 -4.01 0.86
N SER A 209 2.11 -2.88 0.94
CA SER A 209 0.92 -2.75 1.81
C SER A 209 -0.15 -3.79 1.46
N THR A 210 -0.40 -4.04 0.17
CA THR A 210 -1.33 -5.08 -0.28
C THR A 210 -0.89 -6.47 0.18
N SER A 211 0.38 -6.81 0.04
CA SER A 211 0.91 -8.11 0.47
C SER A 211 0.77 -8.30 1.99
N LEU A 212 1.06 -7.27 2.78
CA LEU A 212 0.86 -7.29 4.23
C LEU A 212 -0.62 -7.43 4.60
N ALA A 213 -1.52 -6.73 3.91
CA ALA A 213 -2.95 -6.81 4.16
C ALA A 213 -3.49 -8.22 3.87
N VAL A 214 -3.10 -8.83 2.74
CA VAL A 214 -3.50 -10.19 2.38
C VAL A 214 -2.96 -11.21 3.38
N LEU A 215 -1.68 -11.11 3.72
CA LEU A 215 -1.08 -12.01 4.70
C LEU A 215 -1.71 -11.84 6.08
N GLY A 216 -1.91 -10.59 6.51
CA GLY A 216 -2.54 -10.29 7.79
C GLY A 216 -3.97 -10.82 7.87
N ALA A 217 -4.76 -10.70 6.80
CA ALA A 217 -6.09 -11.29 6.74
C ALA A 217 -6.05 -12.82 6.85
N TYR A 218 -5.11 -13.47 6.15
CA TYR A 218 -4.91 -14.92 6.23
C TYR A 218 -4.50 -15.39 7.64
N VAL A 219 -3.53 -14.72 8.27
CA VAL A 219 -3.07 -15.06 9.62
C VAL A 219 -4.18 -14.83 10.64
N LEU A 220 -4.87 -13.69 10.58
CA LEU A 220 -5.98 -13.39 11.49
C LEU A 220 -7.09 -14.43 11.38
N ALA A 221 -7.53 -14.75 10.17
CA ALA A 221 -8.55 -15.77 9.94
C ALA A 221 -8.09 -17.16 10.42
N GLY A 222 -6.83 -17.52 10.18
CA GLY A 222 -6.25 -18.79 10.61
C GLY A 222 -6.17 -18.93 12.14
N GLU A 223 -5.72 -17.88 12.84
CA GLU A 223 -5.63 -17.90 14.30
C GLU A 223 -7.01 -17.91 14.98
N LEU A 224 -8.01 -17.29 14.36
CA LEU A 224 -9.41 -17.37 14.79
C LEU A 224 -10.01 -18.76 14.50
N ALA A 225 -9.66 -19.41 13.40
CA ALA A 225 -10.14 -20.75 13.08
C ALA A 225 -9.52 -21.85 13.96
N ALA A 226 -8.30 -21.62 14.48
CA ALA A 226 -7.56 -22.60 15.26
C ALA A 226 -8.01 -22.71 16.73
N GLY A 227 -8.90 -21.85 17.22
CA GLY A 227 -9.35 -21.88 18.61
C GLY A 227 -10.67 -21.15 18.82
N THR A 228 -11.23 -21.28 20.03
CA THR A 228 -12.52 -20.66 20.39
C THR A 228 -12.36 -19.33 21.13
N ASP A 229 -11.16 -19.02 21.61
CA ASP A 229 -10.85 -17.78 22.31
C ASP A 229 -10.26 -16.75 21.34
N HIS A 230 -11.05 -15.72 21.05
CA HIS A 230 -10.69 -14.67 20.10
C HIS A 230 -9.61 -13.73 20.64
N GLU A 231 -9.54 -13.48 21.96
CA GLU A 231 -8.50 -12.62 22.53
C GLU A 231 -7.13 -13.32 22.40
N ALA A 232 -7.07 -14.61 22.70
CA ALA A 232 -5.87 -15.41 22.48
C ALA A 232 -5.52 -15.51 20.98
N ALA A 233 -6.51 -15.59 20.09
CA ALA A 233 -6.27 -15.57 18.64
C ALA A 233 -5.70 -14.23 18.15
N PHE A 234 -6.22 -13.11 18.65
CA PHE A 234 -5.71 -11.78 18.31
C PHE A 234 -4.27 -11.60 18.78
N ALA A 235 -3.92 -12.07 19.98
CA ALA A 235 -2.54 -12.02 20.47
C ALA A 235 -1.58 -12.81 19.55
N ARG A 236 -1.96 -14.04 19.15
CA ARG A 236 -1.15 -14.85 18.23
C ARG A 236 -1.02 -14.21 16.84
N TYR A 237 -2.10 -13.63 16.33
CA TYR A 237 -2.07 -12.86 15.08
C TYR A 237 -1.08 -11.70 15.16
N GLU A 238 -1.10 -10.93 16.24
CA GLU A 238 -0.17 -9.83 16.46
C GLU A 238 1.28 -10.34 16.50
N ASP A 239 1.56 -11.38 17.27
CA ASP A 239 2.90 -11.95 17.41
C ASP A 239 3.48 -12.45 16.08
N GLU A 240 2.67 -13.18 15.29
CA GLU A 240 3.09 -13.71 13.99
C GLU A 240 3.43 -12.61 12.97
N MET A 241 2.67 -11.51 12.99
CA MET A 241 2.79 -10.42 12.02
C MET A 241 3.76 -9.31 12.46
N ARG A 242 4.10 -9.21 13.76
CA ARG A 242 4.88 -8.11 14.35
C ARG A 242 6.22 -7.88 13.68
N ASP A 243 7.04 -8.92 13.58
CA ASP A 243 8.39 -8.81 13.01
C ASP A 243 8.37 -8.39 11.54
N LEU A 244 7.43 -8.95 10.78
CA LEU A 244 7.25 -8.62 9.38
C LEU A 244 6.83 -7.16 9.18
N VAL A 245 5.86 -6.70 9.96
CA VAL A 245 5.41 -5.31 9.95
C VAL A 245 6.55 -4.35 10.30
N HIS A 246 7.34 -4.66 11.33
CA HIS A 246 8.49 -3.83 11.71
C HIS A 246 9.58 -3.81 10.64
N ALA A 247 9.86 -4.95 10.00
CA ALA A 247 10.80 -5.02 8.89
C ALA A 247 10.33 -4.17 7.70
N SER A 248 9.05 -4.24 7.34
CA SER A 248 8.45 -3.46 6.27
C SER A 248 8.50 -1.95 6.56
N ARG A 249 8.11 -1.51 7.77
CA ARG A 249 8.21 -0.10 8.18
C ARG A 249 9.63 0.45 8.10
N ARG A 250 10.63 -0.33 8.53
CA ARG A 250 12.05 0.05 8.44
C ARG A 250 12.51 0.17 7.00
N PHE A 251 12.14 -0.78 6.15
CA PHE A 251 12.44 -0.74 4.73
C PHE A 251 11.80 0.49 4.06
N ALA A 252 10.55 0.78 4.43
CA ALA A 252 9.81 1.94 3.95
C ALA A 252 10.54 3.28 4.24
N LEU A 253 11.04 3.47 5.46
CA LEU A 253 11.81 4.67 5.81
C LEU A 253 13.14 4.78 5.03
N GLY A 254 13.81 3.65 4.81
CA GLY A 254 15.06 3.58 4.08
C GLY A 254 14.91 3.99 2.62
N ALA A 255 13.97 3.38 1.90
CA ALA A 255 13.79 3.67 0.48
C ALA A 255 13.14 5.04 0.19
N ALA A 256 12.37 5.62 1.12
CA ALA A 256 11.84 6.97 0.94
C ALA A 256 12.95 8.04 0.89
N ARG A 257 14.11 7.78 1.51
CA ARG A 257 15.30 8.66 1.44
C ARG A 257 15.98 8.60 0.07
N THR A 258 15.99 7.43 -0.58
CA THR A 258 16.68 7.22 -1.85
C THR A 258 15.82 7.60 -3.07
N LEU A 259 14.50 7.42 -2.99
CA LEU A 259 13.57 7.70 -4.09
C LEU A 259 13.38 9.19 -4.38
N ILE A 260 13.58 10.06 -3.39
CA ILE A 260 13.38 11.51 -3.53
C ILE A 260 14.61 12.27 -3.00
N PRO A 261 15.69 12.41 -3.80
CA PRO A 261 16.87 13.16 -3.40
C PRO A 261 16.53 14.63 -3.15
N SER A 262 16.96 15.19 -2.01
CA SER A 262 16.68 16.59 -1.66
C SER A 262 17.62 17.60 -2.33
N THR A 263 18.74 17.16 -2.93
CA THR A 263 19.79 18.03 -3.48
C THR A 263 20.04 17.78 -4.95
N ARG A 264 20.50 18.82 -5.67
CA ARG A 264 20.89 18.71 -7.10
C ARG A 264 22.01 17.68 -7.32
N LEU A 265 22.96 17.61 -6.41
CA LEU A 265 24.02 16.58 -6.44
C LEU A 265 23.46 15.17 -6.24
N GLY A 266 22.48 15.00 -5.35
CA GLY A 266 21.79 13.73 -5.16
C GLY A 266 21.01 13.30 -6.41
N VAL A 267 20.30 14.22 -7.06
CA VAL A 267 19.62 13.96 -8.34
C VAL A 267 20.61 13.56 -9.42
N TRP A 268 21.72 14.29 -9.54
CA TRP A 268 22.79 13.98 -10.49
C TRP A 268 23.38 12.59 -10.24
N GLY A 269 23.71 12.28 -8.98
CA GLY A 269 24.26 10.98 -8.58
C GLY A 269 23.30 9.83 -8.85
N LEU A 270 22.01 9.99 -8.52
CA LEU A 270 20.97 8.99 -8.78
C LEU A 270 20.82 8.73 -10.29
N THR A 271 20.71 9.79 -11.09
CA THR A 271 20.52 9.71 -12.55
C THR A 271 21.73 9.07 -13.22
N ARG A 272 22.95 9.47 -12.84
CA ARG A 272 24.19 8.87 -13.36
C ARG A 272 24.34 7.42 -12.91
N GLY A 273 24.02 7.11 -11.66
CA GLY A 273 24.02 5.75 -11.13
C GLY A 273 23.07 4.83 -11.91
N THR A 274 21.85 5.30 -12.20
CA THR A 274 20.88 4.52 -13.00
C THR A 274 21.35 4.32 -14.43
N GLN A 275 21.89 5.35 -15.09
CA GLN A 275 22.44 5.24 -16.45
C GLN A 275 23.57 4.20 -16.52
N VAL A 276 24.51 4.25 -15.57
CA VAL A 276 25.61 3.27 -15.48
C VAL A 276 25.05 1.86 -15.27
N LEU A 277 24.13 1.68 -14.32
CA LEU A 277 23.48 0.39 -14.05
C LEU A 277 22.77 -0.19 -15.28
N THR A 278 22.05 0.63 -16.05
CA THR A 278 21.37 0.19 -17.27
C THR A 278 22.31 -0.11 -18.43
N SER A 279 23.54 0.44 -18.40
CA SER A 279 24.57 0.24 -19.42
C SER A 279 25.45 -0.98 -19.14
N LEU A 280 25.44 -1.49 -17.91
CA LEU A 280 26.27 -2.63 -17.51
C LEU A 280 25.64 -3.96 -17.97
N PRO A 281 26.45 -4.87 -18.55
CA PRO A 281 26.02 -6.23 -18.85
C PRO A 281 25.42 -6.95 -17.63
N SER A 282 24.32 -7.66 -17.82
CA SER A 282 23.58 -8.34 -16.74
C SER A 282 24.43 -9.32 -15.91
N TRP A 283 25.52 -9.86 -16.46
CA TRP A 283 26.43 -10.76 -15.73
C TRP A 283 27.26 -10.05 -14.66
N LEU A 284 27.53 -8.74 -14.81
CA LEU A 284 28.22 -7.92 -13.80
C LEU A 284 27.30 -7.49 -12.64
N LEU A 285 25.98 -7.45 -12.87
CA LEU A 285 24.99 -7.03 -11.86
C LEU A 285 24.54 -8.19 -10.95
N ARG A 286 24.59 -9.43 -11.45
CA ARG A 286 24.16 -10.65 -10.71
C ARG A 286 24.88 -10.89 -9.37
N PRO A 287 26.19 -10.66 -9.22
CA PRO A 287 26.88 -10.84 -7.93
C PRO A 287 26.48 -9.77 -6.89
N LEU A 288 26.29 -8.52 -7.33
CA LEU A 288 25.91 -7.38 -6.48
C LEU A 288 24.47 -7.51 -5.95
N ALA A 289 23.56 -8.03 -6.77
CA ALA A 289 22.17 -8.30 -6.36
C ALA A 289 22.09 -9.39 -5.26
N ARG A 290 22.99 -10.38 -5.28
CA ARG A 290 23.04 -11.45 -4.26
C ARG A 290 23.54 -10.96 -2.89
N LEU A 291 24.38 -9.93 -2.87
CA LEU A 291 24.88 -9.28 -1.65
C LEU A 291 23.82 -8.40 -0.95
N ASN A 292 22.74 -8.02 -1.64
CA ASN A 292 21.65 -7.19 -1.11
C ASN A 292 20.35 -7.98 -0.84
N SER A 293 20.48 -9.31 -0.68
CA SER A 293 19.36 -10.26 -0.58
C SER A 293 18.50 -10.11 0.68
N ARG A 294 18.99 -9.43 1.73
CA ARG A 294 18.24 -9.20 2.98
C ARG A 294 17.23 -8.04 2.92
N GLY A 295 17.29 -7.18 1.89
CA GLY A 295 16.36 -6.05 1.76
C GLY A 295 15.38 -6.20 0.59
N VAL A 296 15.86 -6.68 -0.55
CA VAL A 296 15.09 -6.67 -1.81
C VAL A 296 14.16 -7.88 -1.97
N ARG A 297 14.44 -8.99 -1.26
CA ARG A 297 13.64 -10.24 -1.29
C ARG A 297 12.83 -10.49 0.00
N LEU A 298 12.53 -9.45 0.77
CA LEU A 298 11.78 -9.57 2.04
C LEU A 298 10.47 -10.36 1.86
N HIS A 299 9.81 -10.16 0.72
CA HIS A 299 8.54 -10.82 0.41
C HIS A 299 8.66 -12.29 0.00
N ASP A 300 9.82 -12.72 -0.52
CA ASP A 300 10.08 -14.13 -0.89
C ASP A 300 10.51 -14.98 0.32
N SER A 301 10.87 -14.35 1.44
CA SER A 301 11.28 -15.04 2.67
C SER A 301 10.17 -15.20 3.72
N MET A 302 8.95 -14.80 3.40
CA MET A 302 7.82 -14.87 4.33
C MET A 302 7.36 -16.32 4.45
N VAL A 303 7.73 -16.98 5.55
CA VAL A 303 7.17 -18.28 5.93
C VAL A 303 5.79 -18.02 6.51
N VAL A 304 4.76 -18.58 5.88
CA VAL A 304 3.39 -18.42 6.32
C VAL A 304 2.96 -19.71 7.03
N LYS A 305 2.37 -19.57 8.21
CA LYS A 305 1.81 -20.71 8.96
C LYS A 305 0.74 -21.42 8.11
N ASP A 306 0.82 -22.75 8.07
CA ASP A 306 -0.19 -23.57 7.42
C ASP A 306 -1.34 -23.82 8.39
N TYR A 307 -2.49 -23.21 8.13
CA TYR A 307 -3.73 -23.46 8.88
C TYR A 307 -4.60 -24.53 8.21
N GLY A 308 -4.05 -25.27 7.23
CA GLY A 308 -4.74 -26.11 6.26
C GLY A 308 -5.95 -26.89 6.79
N ARG A 309 -7.10 -26.67 6.14
CA ARG A 309 -8.31 -27.52 6.08
C ARG A 309 -8.69 -28.29 7.36
N GLN A 310 -8.52 -27.70 8.55
CA GLN A 310 -8.90 -28.34 9.83
C GLN A 310 -10.42 -28.48 10.05
N GLY A 311 -11.26 -28.34 9.01
CA GLY A 311 -12.73 -28.40 9.11
C GLY A 311 -13.47 -29.21 8.04
N ALA A 312 -12.80 -29.84 7.07
CA ALA A 312 -13.50 -30.74 6.14
C ALA A 312 -13.55 -32.14 6.74
N GLY A 313 -14.45 -32.34 7.71
CA GLY A 313 -14.79 -33.65 8.23
C GLY A 313 -15.19 -34.58 7.08
N THR A 314 -14.51 -35.72 6.98
CA THR A 314 -14.90 -36.84 6.13
C THR A 314 -16.36 -37.18 6.40
N PRO A 315 -17.26 -37.27 5.40
CA PRO A 315 -18.56 -37.86 5.65
C PRO A 315 -18.32 -39.34 5.98
N ALA A 316 -18.74 -39.76 7.17
CA ALA A 316 -18.78 -41.16 7.54
C ALA A 316 -19.73 -41.92 6.59
N PRO A 317 -19.45 -43.21 6.29
CA PRO A 317 -20.21 -43.99 5.32
C PRO A 317 -21.69 -44.17 5.68
#